data_AF-A0A9Q3PLW8-F1
#
_entry.id   AF-A0A9Q3PLW8-F1
#
_cell.length_a   1.000
_cell.length_b   1.000
_cell.length_c   1.000
_cell.angle_alpha   90.00
_cell.angle_beta   90.00
_cell.angle_gamma   90.00
#
_symmetry.space_group_name_H-M   'P 1'
#
loop_
_entity.id
_entity.type
_entity.pdbx_description
1 polymer ?
#
loop_
_entity_poly.entity_id
_entity_poly.type
_entity_poly.pdbx_seq_one_letter_code
_entity_poly.pdbx_strand_id
1 'polypeptide(L)'
;MWKKAFDTAARGIAEEKEYNKQRKHPVFPVSLIKPSFPTEEDKFPSRKRNTTSPDIVEEEDSPGPVKKIIKARKLRLDGRDQTQYLVRFKEHTTDKDKWLAEDVIPDGNIHLRGLRASRRTEKSHQR
;
A
#
# COMPACT_ATOMS: atom_id res chain seq x y z
N MET A 1 -8.95 -58.05 -39.83
CA MET A 1 -8.92 -56.57 -39.79
C MET A 1 -9.44 -55.95 -38.48
N TRP A 2 -9.85 -56.72 -37.46
CA TRP A 2 -10.53 -56.15 -36.27
C TRP A 2 -9.61 -55.67 -35.13
N LYS A 3 -8.34 -56.08 -35.08
CA LYS A 3 -7.40 -55.66 -34.00
C LYS A 3 -7.11 -54.14 -33.99
N LYS A 4 -6.96 -53.53 -35.18
CA LYS A 4 -6.66 -52.08 -35.29
C LYS A 4 -7.79 -51.19 -34.76
N ALA A 5 -9.05 -51.62 -34.91
CA ALA A 5 -10.21 -50.87 -34.41
C ALA A 5 -10.31 -50.88 -32.89
N PHE A 6 -10.00 -52.02 -32.25
CA PHE A 6 -10.00 -52.16 -30.79
C PHE A 6 -8.88 -51.35 -30.12
N ASP A 7 -7.67 -51.37 -30.68
CA ASP A 7 -6.54 -50.58 -30.16
C ASP A 7 -6.77 -49.07 -30.25
N THR A 8 -7.52 -48.61 -31.27
CA THR A 8 -7.86 -47.19 -31.44
C THR A 8 -8.93 -46.75 -30.44
N ALA A 9 -9.94 -47.59 -30.19
CA ALA A 9 -10.95 -47.33 -29.16
C ALA A 9 -10.36 -47.34 -27.75
N ALA A 10 -9.41 -48.25 -27.46
CA ALA A 10 -8.72 -48.32 -26.17
C ALA A 10 -7.86 -47.08 -25.90
N ARG A 11 -7.20 -46.52 -26.93
CA ARG A 11 -6.47 -45.24 -26.82
C ARG A 11 -7.39 -44.06 -26.52
N GLY A 12 -8.53 -43.95 -27.23
CA GLY A 12 -9.51 -42.89 -26.98
C GLY A 12 -10.06 -42.90 -25.55
N ILE A 13 -10.38 -44.09 -25.02
CA ILE A 13 -10.87 -44.25 -23.62
C ILE A 13 -9.76 -43.90 -22.61
N ALA A 14 -8.49 -44.19 -22.91
CA ALA A 14 -7.38 -43.84 -22.05
C ALA A 14 -7.13 -42.33 -22.02
N GLU A 15 -7.15 -41.68 -23.18
CA GLU A 15 -7.00 -40.22 -23.32
C GLU A 15 -8.14 -39.46 -22.63
N GLU A 16 -9.39 -39.94 -22.75
CA GLU A 16 -10.55 -39.33 -22.09
C GLU A 16 -10.48 -39.46 -20.56
N LYS A 17 -9.98 -40.61 -20.04
CA LYS A 17 -9.76 -40.81 -18.61
C LYS A 17 -8.66 -39.90 -18.06
N GLU A 18 -7.58 -39.72 -18.81
CA GLU A 18 -6.47 -38.85 -18.45
C GLU A 18 -6.88 -37.37 -18.48
N TYR A 19 -7.64 -36.96 -19.50
CA TYR A 19 -8.25 -35.63 -19.61
C TYR A 19 -9.21 -35.33 -18.44
N ASN A 20 -10.03 -36.31 -18.03
CA ASN A 20 -10.94 -36.16 -16.89
C ASN A 20 -10.17 -36.04 -15.55
N LYS A 21 -9.02 -36.71 -15.40
CA LYS A 21 -8.18 -36.63 -14.20
C LYS A 21 -7.60 -35.23 -13.96
N GLN A 22 -7.30 -34.50 -15.04
CA GLN A 22 -6.73 -33.13 -14.99
C GLN A 22 -7.75 -32.04 -14.62
N ARG A 23 -9.06 -32.32 -14.76
CA ARG A 23 -10.16 -31.37 -14.44
C ARG A 23 -10.74 -31.58 -13.04
N LYS A 24 -10.27 -32.58 -12.30
CA LYS A 24 -10.66 -32.80 -10.91
C LYS A 24 -9.91 -31.81 -10.03
N HIS A 25 -10.65 -31.03 -9.25
CA HIS A 25 -10.04 -30.16 -8.24
C HIS A 25 -9.20 -31.00 -7.27
N PRO A 26 -8.02 -30.50 -6.84
CA PRO A 26 -7.25 -31.18 -5.82
C PRO A 26 -8.09 -31.30 -4.54
N VAL A 27 -8.24 -32.54 -4.06
CA VAL A 27 -8.91 -32.83 -2.79
C VAL A 27 -7.83 -32.93 -1.72
N PHE A 28 -7.84 -31.99 -0.78
CA PHE A 28 -6.92 -32.03 0.35
C PHE A 28 -7.43 -33.00 1.40
N PRO A 29 -6.55 -33.78 2.05
CA PRO A 29 -6.93 -34.58 3.20
C PRO A 29 -7.48 -33.68 4.31
N VAL A 30 -8.52 -34.16 4.99
CA VAL A 30 -9.22 -33.44 6.08
C VAL A 30 -8.28 -33.08 7.24
N SER A 31 -7.14 -33.77 7.36
CA SER A 31 -6.08 -33.46 8.33
C SER A 31 -5.36 -32.13 8.09
N LEU A 32 -5.43 -31.56 6.88
CA LEU A 32 -4.89 -30.24 6.57
C LEU A 32 -5.88 -29.11 6.88
N ILE A 33 -7.11 -29.43 7.26
CA ILE A 33 -8.10 -28.45 7.65
C ILE A 33 -7.78 -28.01 9.08
N LYS A 34 -7.59 -26.71 9.26
CA LYS A 34 -7.40 -26.12 10.59
C LYS A 34 -8.61 -26.48 11.48
N PRO A 35 -8.40 -27.09 12.65
CA PRO A 35 -9.49 -27.32 13.59
C PRO A 35 -10.18 -26.00 13.92
N SER A 36 -11.51 -25.96 13.81
CA SER A 36 -12.27 -24.81 14.27
C SER A 36 -12.18 -24.77 15.79
N PHE A 37 -11.58 -23.71 16.32
CA PHE A 37 -11.56 -23.47 17.75
C PHE A 37 -12.72 -22.53 18.11
N PRO A 38 -13.47 -22.81 19.19
CA PRO A 38 -14.52 -21.91 19.62
C PRO A 38 -13.94 -20.52 19.90
N THR A 39 -14.68 -19.49 19.51
CA THR A 39 -14.30 -18.10 19.73
C THR A 39 -14.22 -17.85 21.24
N GLU A 40 -13.47 -16.84 21.70
CA GLU A 40 -13.46 -16.52 23.14
C GLU A 40 -14.86 -16.26 23.72
N GLU A 41 -15.79 -15.77 22.90
CA GLU A 41 -17.20 -15.61 23.26
C GLU A 41 -17.89 -16.94 23.59
N ASP A 42 -17.59 -18.00 22.82
CA ASP A 42 -18.15 -19.33 23.04
C ASP A 42 -17.53 -20.00 24.27
N LYS A 43 -16.23 -19.75 24.52
CA LYS A 43 -15.51 -20.32 25.68
C LYS A 43 -15.85 -19.61 26.99
N PHE A 44 -16.15 -18.32 26.93
CA PHE A 44 -16.39 -17.47 28.11
C PHE A 44 -17.62 -16.58 27.89
N PRO A 45 -18.84 -17.15 27.89
CA PRO A 45 -20.08 -16.40 27.59
C PRO A 45 -20.39 -15.30 28.62
N SER A 46 -19.83 -15.40 29.83
CA SER A 46 -19.97 -14.40 30.90
C SER A 46 -18.97 -13.24 30.82
N ARG A 47 -17.97 -13.29 29.93
CA ARG A 47 -16.97 -12.23 29.77
C ARG A 47 -17.51 -11.14 28.83
N LYS A 48 -17.83 -9.97 29.38
CA LYS A 48 -18.08 -8.78 28.55
C LYS A 48 -16.76 -8.32 27.92
N ARG A 49 -16.71 -8.18 26.59
CA ARG A 49 -15.54 -7.62 25.91
C ARG A 49 -15.44 -6.14 26.23
N ASN A 50 -14.43 -5.78 27.02
CA ASN A 50 -14.06 -4.38 27.23
C ASN A 50 -13.15 -4.01 26.06
N THR A 51 -13.71 -3.57 24.93
CA THR A 51 -12.91 -2.99 23.85
C THR A 51 -12.51 -1.58 24.25
N THR A 52 -11.59 -1.48 25.21
CA THR A 52 -10.82 -0.25 25.39
C THR A 52 -9.58 -0.41 24.52
N SER A 53 -9.73 -0.13 23.22
CA SER A 53 -8.55 0.08 22.39
C SER A 53 -7.76 1.23 23.04
N PRO A 54 -6.44 1.11 23.23
CA PRO A 54 -5.65 2.24 23.68
C PRO A 54 -5.86 3.39 22.70
N ASP A 55 -6.09 4.59 23.24
CA ASP A 55 -6.19 5.79 22.44
C ASP A 55 -4.83 5.97 21.74
N ILE A 56 -4.81 5.83 20.42
CA ILE A 56 -3.62 6.10 19.63
C ILE A 56 -3.51 7.63 19.65
N VAL A 57 -2.67 8.12 20.57
CA VAL A 57 -2.25 9.52 20.55
C VAL A 57 -1.42 9.67 19.28
N GLU A 58 -2.04 10.13 18.21
CA GLU A 58 -1.32 10.67 17.07
C GLU A 58 -0.52 11.84 17.61
N GLU A 59 0.80 11.65 17.76
CA GLU A 59 1.70 12.76 18.09
C GLU A 59 1.42 13.84 17.05
N GLU A 60 0.89 15.00 17.49
CA GLU A 60 0.71 16.13 16.59
C GLU A 60 2.10 16.40 15.99
N ASP A 61 2.22 16.10 14.69
CA ASP A 61 3.41 16.33 13.88
C ASP A 61 3.61 17.85 13.76
N SER A 62 3.94 18.51 14.88
CA SER A 62 4.35 19.90 14.87
C SER A 62 5.55 19.97 13.94
N PRO A 63 5.46 20.74 12.83
CA PRO A 63 6.50 20.76 11.84
C PRO A 63 7.76 21.30 12.52
N GLY A 64 8.74 20.42 12.74
CA GLY A 64 10.02 20.79 13.32
C GLY A 64 10.74 21.86 12.49
N PRO A 65 11.91 22.35 12.95
CA PRO A 65 12.63 23.43 12.28
C PRO A 65 12.95 23.06 10.82
N VAL A 66 12.52 23.90 9.89
CA VAL A 66 12.67 23.70 8.45
C VAL A 66 14.09 24.05 8.02
N LYS A 67 14.71 23.17 7.22
CA LYS A 67 16.02 23.41 6.60
C LYS A 67 15.88 24.15 5.29
N LYS A 68 15.07 23.59 4.37
CA LYS A 68 14.82 24.17 3.05
C LYS A 68 13.59 23.56 2.38
N ILE A 69 13.03 24.31 1.43
CA ILE A 69 12.02 23.82 0.49
C ILE A 69 12.71 23.37 -0.79
N ILE A 70 12.36 22.17 -1.27
CA ILE A 70 13.01 21.56 -2.45
C ILE A 70 12.16 21.75 -3.70
N LYS A 71 10.87 21.46 -3.61
CA LYS A 71 9.95 21.45 -4.75
C LYS A 71 8.63 22.11 -4.40
N ALA A 72 7.91 22.52 -5.43
CA ALA A 72 6.54 23.02 -5.33
C ALA A 72 5.68 22.25 -6.34
N ARG A 73 4.47 21.86 -5.92
CA ARG A 73 3.44 21.24 -6.78
C ARG A 73 2.11 21.96 -6.57
N LYS A 74 1.29 22.02 -7.62
CA LYS A 74 -0.08 22.51 -7.53
C LYS A 74 -1.03 21.31 -7.54
N LEU A 75 -1.98 21.29 -6.62
CA LEU A 75 -2.98 20.25 -6.49
C LEU A 75 -4.36 20.88 -6.35
N ARG A 76 -5.39 20.18 -6.81
CA ARG A 76 -6.77 20.56 -6.56
C ARG A 76 -7.35 19.64 -5.49
N LEU A 77 -7.50 20.16 -4.28
CA LEU A 77 -8.05 19.46 -3.11
C LEU A 77 -9.37 20.15 -2.74
N ASP A 78 -10.44 19.36 -2.57
CA ASP A 78 -11.78 19.84 -2.22
C ASP A 78 -12.29 20.97 -3.13
N GLY A 79 -12.00 20.85 -4.42
CA GLY A 79 -12.39 21.82 -5.44
C GLY A 79 -11.57 23.11 -5.48
N ARG A 80 -10.63 23.31 -4.55
CA ARG A 80 -9.74 24.49 -4.48
C ARG A 80 -8.35 24.16 -5.00
N ASP A 81 -7.75 25.10 -5.73
CA ASP A 81 -6.37 24.97 -6.17
C ASP A 81 -5.44 25.38 -5.02
N GLN A 82 -4.67 24.42 -4.50
CA GLN A 82 -3.70 24.62 -3.43
C GLN A 82 -2.29 24.32 -3.93
N THR A 83 -1.34 25.17 -3.55
CA THR A 83 0.09 24.91 -3.79
C THR A 83 0.68 24.24 -2.56
N GLN A 84 1.36 23.11 -2.76
CA GLN A 84 2.10 22.42 -1.72
C GLN A 84 3.60 22.48 -2.01
N TYR A 85 4.38 22.49 -0.95
CA TYR A 85 5.82 22.57 -0.98
C TYR A 85 6.43 21.34 -0.32
N LEU A 86 7.46 20.76 -0.95
CA LEU A 86 8.20 19.64 -0.39
C LEU A 86 9.25 20.20 0.57
N VAL A 87 9.03 19.96 1.86
CA VAL A 87 9.81 20.54 2.95
C VAL A 87 10.80 19.52 3.48
N ARG A 88 12.05 19.93 3.61
CA ARG A 88 13.10 19.17 4.31
C ARG A 88 13.36 19.79 5.66
N PHE A 89 13.24 18.97 6.70
CA PHE A 89 13.49 19.37 8.08
C PHE A 89 14.99 19.29 8.43
N LYS A 90 15.41 20.02 9.46
CA LYS A 90 16.83 20.15 9.83
C LYS A 90 17.44 18.85 10.37
N GLU A 91 16.67 18.11 11.15
CA GLU A 91 17.12 16.91 11.88
C GLU A 91 16.69 15.60 11.22
N HIS A 92 16.02 15.68 10.08
CA HIS A 92 15.46 14.51 9.42
C HIS A 92 16.14 14.19 8.09
N THR A 93 16.23 12.89 7.79
CA THR A 93 16.71 12.37 6.51
C THR A 93 15.68 12.61 5.40
N THR A 94 16.11 12.45 4.15
CA THR A 94 15.27 12.64 2.95
C THR A 94 13.97 11.85 2.99
N ASP A 95 13.93 10.73 3.71
CA ASP A 95 12.77 9.84 3.79
C ASP A 95 11.59 10.47 4.55
N LYS A 96 11.87 11.49 5.38
CA LYS A 96 10.86 12.22 6.16
C LYS A 96 10.48 13.56 5.52
N ASP A 97 10.86 13.82 4.27
CA ASP A 97 10.45 15.03 3.56
C ASP A 97 8.93 14.98 3.31
N LYS A 98 8.19 15.99 3.79
CA LYS A 98 6.72 16.05 3.70
C LYS A 98 6.25 17.16 2.76
N TRP A 99 5.11 16.94 2.10
CA TRP A 99 4.42 17.97 1.32
C TRP A 99 3.49 18.78 2.23
N LEU A 100 3.79 20.06 2.43
CA LEU A 100 3.03 20.95 3.30
C LEU A 100 2.44 22.13 2.53
N ALA A 101 1.31 22.63 3.02
CA ALA A 101 0.71 23.89 2.55
C ALA A 101 1.55 25.08 3.02
N GLU A 102 1.40 26.23 2.34
CA GLU A 102 2.15 27.46 2.69
C GLU A 102 1.93 27.89 4.15
N ASP A 103 0.69 27.79 4.63
CA ASP A 103 0.27 28.25 5.96
C ASP A 103 0.85 27.41 7.11
N VAL A 104 1.24 26.17 6.83
CA VAL A 104 1.71 25.21 7.84
C VAL A 104 3.23 25.29 8.03
N ILE A 105 3.95 25.98 7.14
CA ILE A 105 5.41 26.00 7.12
C ILE A 105 5.94 27.12 8.01
N PRO A 106 6.71 26.80 9.08
CA PRO A 106 7.41 27.81 9.87
C PRO A 106 8.38 28.61 9.00
N ASP A 107 8.36 29.94 9.12
CA ASP A 107 9.22 30.86 8.35
C ASP A 107 9.18 30.64 6.83
N GLY A 108 8.04 30.21 6.30
CA GLY A 108 7.87 29.82 4.89
C GLY A 108 8.41 30.85 3.90
N ASN A 109 8.22 32.15 4.14
CA ASN A 109 8.71 33.23 3.26
C ASN A 109 10.22 33.20 3.01
N ILE A 110 11.02 32.88 4.02
CA ILE A 110 12.49 32.84 3.91
C ILE A 110 12.89 31.68 3.00
N HIS A 111 12.31 30.50 3.25
CA HIS A 111 12.60 29.30 2.49
C HIS A 111 12.07 29.37 1.05
N LEU A 112 10.92 30.01 0.83
CA LEU A 112 10.34 30.24 -0.49
C LEU A 112 11.20 31.19 -1.33
N ARG A 113 11.80 32.22 -0.72
CA ARG A 113 12.77 33.08 -1.41
C ARG A 113 13.97 32.27 -1.91
N GLY A 114 14.48 31.35 -1.09
CA GLY A 114 15.56 30.44 -1.48
C GLY A 114 15.19 29.55 -2.67
N LEU A 115 14.00 28.95 -2.65
CA LEU A 115 13.47 28.15 -3.76
C LEU A 115 13.34 28.96 -5.07
N ARG A 116 12.86 30.20 -4.99
CA ARG A 116 12.74 31.08 -6.16
C ARG A 116 14.11 31.43 -6.73
N ALA A 117 15.13 31.62 -5.89
CA ALA A 117 16.50 31.87 -6.33
C ALA A 117 17.10 30.65 -7.04
N SER A 118 16.99 29.45 -6.46
CA SER A 118 17.54 28.21 -7.07
C SER A 118 16.90 27.89 -8.42
N ARG A 119 15.60 28.13 -8.56
CA ARG A 119 14.90 27.94 -9.84
C ARG A 119 15.38 28.90 -10.95
N ARG A 120 15.86 30.10 -10.59
CA ARG A 120 16.41 31.04 -11.57
C ARG A 120 17.76 30.55 -12.08
N THR A 121 18.62 30.04 -11.19
CA THR A 121 19.96 29.55 -11.55
C THR A 121 19.91 28.26 -12.36
N GLU A 122 18.98 27.36 -12.06
CA GLU A 122 18.77 26.13 -12.85
C GLU A 122 18.36 26.46 -14.29
N LYS A 123 17.43 27.41 -14.47
CA LYS A 123 16.97 27.82 -15.81
C LYS A 123 18.07 28.50 -16.63
N SER A 124 18.96 29.26 -16.00
CA SER A 124 20.08 29.88 -16.72
C SER A 124 21.14 28.87 -17.17
N HIS A 125 21.34 27.79 -16.43
CA HIS A 125 22.30 26.74 -16.79
C HIS A 125 21.85 25.84 -17.95
N GLN A 126 20.55 25.84 -18.27
CA GLN A 126 19.98 25.05 -19.38
C GLN A 126 19.83 25.84 -20.69
N ARG A 127 20.28 27.09 -20.72
CA ARG A 127 20.32 27.93 -21.93
C ARG A 127 21.73 27.99 -22.46
#